data_AF-A0A0Q7PS47-F1
#
_entry.id   AF-A0A0Q7PS47-F1
#
_cell.length_a   1.000
_cell.length_b   1.000
_cell.length_c   1.000
_cell.angle_alpha   90.00
_cell.angle_beta   90.00
_cell.angle_gamma   90.00
#
_symmetry.space_group_name_H-M   'P 1'
#
loop_
_entity.id
_entity.type
_entity.pdbx_description
1 polymer ?
#
loop_
_entity_poly.entity_id
_entity_poly.type
_entity_poly.pdbx_seq_one_letter_code
_entity_poly.pdbx_strand_id
1 'polypeptide(L)'
;MQNLVSIQYTDAELTQMDTALSTLGQLFARMVVLQNDERRELSKLGPKSAAFCDQAIAVAMANPQIIPPSINLAEAQADKRALDQLRPRLLALRQLVERADDTEMALGSDLMSVARDCYNLLEVAGKDAALKAARRELSARYRRRSTPEKASAEA
;
A
#
# COMPACT_ATOMS: atom_id res chain seq x y z
N MET A 1 -19.62 -6.36 21.98
CA MET A 1 -18.35 -5.63 21.89
C MET A 1 -17.40 -6.48 21.05
N GLN A 2 -16.97 -5.97 19.90
CA GLN A 2 -16.02 -6.65 19.03
C GLN A 2 -14.60 -6.24 19.43
N ASN A 3 -13.70 -7.23 19.53
CA ASN A 3 -12.27 -7.05 19.78
C ASN A 3 -11.51 -8.06 18.92
N LEU A 4 -11.07 -7.64 17.74
CA LEU A 4 -10.41 -8.43 16.72
C LEU A 4 -8.91 -8.59 16.97
N VAL A 5 -8.25 -7.55 17.48
CA VAL A 5 -6.79 -7.55 17.70
C VAL A 5 -6.43 -6.86 19.01
N SER A 6 -5.48 -7.46 19.74
CA SER A 6 -4.87 -6.86 20.93
C SER A 6 -3.35 -6.86 20.75
N ILE A 7 -2.81 -5.72 20.36
CA ILE A 7 -1.37 -5.52 20.12
C ILE A 7 -0.87 -4.29 20.88
N GLN A 8 0.34 -4.38 21.41
CA GLN A 8 1.06 -3.29 22.04
C GLN A 8 2.50 -3.35 21.55
N TYR A 9 3.05 -2.20 21.19
CA TYR A 9 4.43 -2.08 20.75
C TYR A 9 5.28 -1.48 21.86
N THR A 10 6.46 -2.03 22.06
CA THR A 10 7.51 -1.44 22.88
C THR A 10 8.27 -0.37 22.07
N ASP A 11 8.87 0.60 22.76
CA ASP A 11 9.72 1.62 22.11
C ASP A 11 10.88 0.99 21.33
N ALA A 12 11.39 -0.16 21.81
CA ALA A 12 12.43 -0.93 21.15
C ALA A 12 11.95 -1.51 19.81
N GLU A 13 10.73 -2.06 19.75
CA GLU A 13 10.14 -2.57 18.50
C GLU A 13 9.91 -1.44 17.50
N LEU A 14 9.37 -0.30 17.94
CA LEU A 14 9.17 0.87 17.08
C LEU A 14 10.49 1.37 16.49
N THR A 15 11.53 1.48 17.32
CA THR A 15 12.87 1.88 16.87
C THR A 15 13.45 0.89 15.84
N GLN A 16 13.22 -0.41 16.02
CA GLN A 16 13.65 -1.43 15.07
C GLN A 16 12.90 -1.31 13.73
N MET A 17 11.59 -1.02 13.76
CA MET A 17 10.81 -0.77 12.54
C MET A 17 11.35 0.45 11.78
N ASP A 18 11.59 1.56 12.47
CA ASP A 18 12.14 2.77 11.85
C ASP A 18 13.53 2.54 11.25
N THR A 19 14.38 1.78 11.94
CA THR A 19 15.71 1.40 11.44
C THR A 19 15.61 0.52 10.18
N ALA A 20 14.68 -0.43 10.16
CA ALA A 20 14.43 -1.28 9.00
C ALA A 20 13.92 -0.47 7.80
N LEU A 21 12.98 0.46 8.02
CA LEU A 21 12.48 1.37 6.99
C LEU A 21 13.59 2.26 6.41
N SER A 22 14.44 2.82 7.27
CA SER A 22 15.60 3.62 6.84
C SER A 22 16.57 2.80 5.99
N THR A 23 16.86 1.56 6.42
CA THR A 23 17.73 0.65 5.67
C THR A 23 17.15 0.30 4.30
N LEU A 24 15.85 0.00 4.23
CA LEU A 24 15.16 -0.25 2.97
C LEU A 24 15.19 0.98 2.05
N GLY A 25 14.97 2.17 2.62
CA GLY A 25 15.06 3.44 1.89
C GLY A 25 16.43 3.66 1.25
N GLN A 26 17.51 3.40 1.98
CA GLN A 26 18.88 3.48 1.45
C GLN A 26 19.14 2.45 0.35
N LEU A 27 18.72 1.20 0.53
CA LEU A 27 18.89 0.14 -0.46
C LEU A 27 18.13 0.44 -1.76
N PHE A 28 17.00 1.13 -1.66
CA PHE A 28 16.12 1.47 -2.78
C PHE A 28 16.44 2.83 -3.41
N ALA A 29 17.39 3.59 -2.87
CA ALA A 29 17.73 4.94 -3.35
C ALA A 29 18.15 5.00 -4.83
N ARG A 30 18.69 3.88 -5.37
CA ARG A 30 19.07 3.74 -6.80
C ARG A 30 17.96 3.24 -7.72
N MET A 31 16.77 2.97 -7.18
CA MET A 31 15.63 2.51 -7.98
C MET A 31 14.99 3.69 -8.70
N VAL A 32 14.30 3.40 -9.79
CA VAL A 32 13.62 4.43 -10.61
C VAL A 32 12.20 4.66 -10.15
N VAL A 33 11.78 5.93 -10.16
CA VAL A 33 10.37 6.33 -9.95
C VAL A 33 9.80 6.73 -11.30
N LEU A 34 8.97 5.85 -11.86
CA LEU A 34 8.29 6.12 -13.12
C LEU A 34 7.02 6.95 -12.90
N GLN A 35 6.88 8.02 -13.68
CA GLN A 35 5.69 8.84 -13.82
C GLN A 35 4.58 8.10 -14.60
N ASN A 36 3.35 8.62 -14.53
CA ASN A 36 2.18 7.95 -15.10
C ASN A 36 2.22 7.84 -16.62
N ASP A 37 2.75 8.85 -17.31
CA ASP A 37 3.02 8.89 -18.74
C ASP A 37 4.10 7.88 -19.13
N GLU A 38 5.25 7.89 -18.45
CA GLU A 38 6.34 6.92 -18.68
C GLU A 38 5.85 5.48 -18.56
N ARG A 39 5.04 5.17 -17.53
CA ARG A 39 4.45 3.84 -17.33
C ARG A 39 3.53 3.38 -18.46
N ARG A 40 2.88 4.31 -19.16
CA ARG A 40 1.95 3.99 -20.27
C ARG A 40 2.71 3.63 -21.54
N GLU A 41 3.85 4.27 -21.76
CA GLU A 41 4.68 4.09 -22.96
C GLU A 41 5.57 2.85 -22.88
N LEU A 42 5.90 2.39 -21.67
CA LEU A 42 6.76 1.21 -21.48
C LEU A 42 6.10 -0.09 -21.94
N SER A 43 6.89 -0.88 -22.66
CA SER A 43 6.56 -2.29 -22.95
C SER A 43 6.57 -3.10 -21.65
N LYS A 44 5.41 -3.69 -21.34
CA LYS A 44 5.20 -4.36 -20.04
C LYS A 44 5.64 -5.80 -20.09
N LEU A 45 6.43 -6.21 -19.10
CA LEU A 45 6.83 -7.60 -18.91
C LEU A 45 5.75 -8.37 -18.14
N GLY A 46 4.73 -8.85 -18.86
CA GLY A 46 3.75 -9.81 -18.32
C GLY A 46 4.31 -11.24 -18.26
N PRO A 47 3.57 -12.20 -17.68
CA PRO A 47 4.02 -13.60 -17.55
C PRO A 47 4.42 -14.25 -18.88
N LYS A 48 3.64 -14.02 -19.95
CA LYS A 48 3.94 -14.54 -21.30
C LYS A 48 5.19 -13.88 -21.89
N SER A 49 5.33 -12.57 -21.71
CA SER A 49 6.49 -11.80 -22.19
C SER A 49 7.78 -12.19 -21.44
N ALA A 50 7.69 -12.56 -20.17
CA ALA A 50 8.84 -13.02 -19.39
C ALA A 50 9.43 -14.32 -19.97
N ALA A 51 8.59 -15.31 -20.28
CA ALA A 51 9.05 -16.55 -20.92
C ALA A 51 9.70 -16.29 -22.28
N PHE A 52 9.12 -15.37 -23.07
CA PHE A 52 9.73 -14.93 -24.33
C PHE A 52 11.10 -14.28 -24.13
N CYS A 53 11.25 -13.34 -23.19
CA CYS A 53 12.54 -12.71 -22.89
C CYS A 53 13.60 -13.72 -22.47
N ASP A 54 13.25 -14.66 -21.59
CA ASP A 54 14.16 -15.72 -21.13
C ASP A 54 14.67 -16.56 -22.30
N GLN A 55 13.76 -16.99 -23.17
CA GLN A 55 14.11 -17.80 -24.34
C GLN A 55 14.90 -17.00 -25.38
N ALA A 56 14.51 -15.76 -25.66
CA ALA A 56 15.19 -14.90 -26.62
C ALA A 56 16.63 -14.60 -26.20
N ILE A 57 16.85 -14.26 -24.93
CA ILE A 57 18.20 -14.01 -24.39
C ILE A 57 19.03 -15.30 -24.44
N ALA A 58 18.46 -16.46 -24.07
CA ALA A 58 19.19 -17.73 -24.11
C ALA A 58 19.62 -18.12 -25.54
N VAL A 59 18.73 -17.97 -26.52
CA VAL A 59 19.05 -18.23 -27.94
C VAL A 59 20.11 -17.26 -28.45
N ALA A 60 20.01 -15.97 -28.10
CA ALA A 60 20.98 -14.96 -28.50
C ALA A 60 22.38 -15.24 -27.91
N MET A 61 22.45 -15.68 -26.66
CA MET A 61 23.71 -16.08 -26.01
C MET A 61 24.34 -17.33 -26.63
N ALA A 62 23.52 -18.29 -27.07
CA ALA A 62 24.00 -19.49 -27.74
C ALA A 62 24.48 -19.22 -29.19
N ASN A 63 24.08 -18.09 -29.76
CA ASN A 63 24.40 -17.70 -31.14
C ASN A 63 24.96 -16.26 -31.21
N PRO A 64 26.08 -15.95 -30.53
CA PRO A 64 26.60 -14.58 -30.48
C PRO A 64 26.98 -14.03 -31.87
N GLN A 65 27.29 -14.91 -32.83
CA GLN A 65 27.69 -14.54 -34.19
C GLN A 65 26.58 -13.86 -35.01
N ILE A 66 25.30 -14.04 -34.65
CA ILE A 66 24.17 -13.40 -35.33
C ILE A 66 23.74 -12.08 -34.67
N ILE A 67 24.38 -11.71 -33.56
CA ILE A 67 23.99 -10.56 -32.77
C ILE A 67 24.80 -9.35 -33.20
N PRO A 68 24.13 -8.28 -33.70
CA PRO A 68 24.83 -7.05 -34.06
C PRO A 68 25.54 -6.42 -32.86
N PRO A 69 26.67 -5.72 -33.05
CA PRO A 69 27.37 -5.01 -31.97
C PRO A 69 26.53 -3.95 -31.25
N SER A 70 25.43 -3.49 -31.87
CA SER A 70 24.48 -2.54 -31.27
C SER A 70 23.62 -3.15 -30.16
N ILE A 71 23.55 -4.48 -30.02
CA ILE A 71 22.76 -5.15 -29.00
C ILE A 71 23.65 -5.53 -27.82
N ASN A 72 23.39 -4.93 -26.65
CA ASN A 72 24.12 -5.23 -25.42
C ASN A 72 23.51 -6.44 -24.68
N LEU A 73 23.88 -7.65 -25.10
CA LEU A 73 23.39 -8.88 -24.44
C LEU A 73 23.83 -9.00 -22.98
N ALA A 74 25.01 -8.46 -22.64
CA ALA A 74 25.53 -8.52 -21.27
C ALA A 74 24.67 -7.70 -20.31
N GLU A 75 24.25 -6.51 -20.72
CA GLU A 75 23.34 -5.65 -19.97
C GLU A 75 21.95 -6.29 -19.83
N ALA A 76 21.38 -6.83 -20.93
CA ALA A 76 20.10 -7.54 -20.86
C ALA A 76 20.13 -8.73 -19.86
N GLN A 77 21.26 -9.46 -19.79
CA GLN A 77 21.43 -10.53 -18.82
C GLN A 77 21.57 -10.00 -17.38
N ALA A 78 22.26 -8.87 -17.19
CA ALA A 78 22.40 -8.23 -15.89
C ALA A 78 21.04 -7.74 -15.36
N ASP A 79 20.24 -7.10 -16.22
CA ASP A 79 18.89 -6.63 -15.89
C ASP A 79 17.96 -7.77 -15.50
N LYS A 80 17.99 -8.86 -16.28
CA LYS A 80 17.24 -10.08 -15.95
C LYS A 80 17.60 -10.59 -14.55
N ARG A 81 18.89 -10.73 -14.27
CA ARG A 81 19.36 -11.22 -12.95
C ARG A 81 18.93 -10.29 -11.83
N ALA A 82 19.04 -8.97 -12.02
CA ALA A 82 18.60 -7.98 -11.04
C ALA A 82 17.08 -8.09 -10.78
N LEU A 83 16.28 -8.23 -11.83
CA LEU A 83 14.83 -8.40 -11.71
C LEU A 83 14.45 -9.70 -10.98
N ASP A 84 15.11 -10.81 -11.30
CA ASP A 84 14.88 -12.10 -10.66
C ASP A 84 15.25 -12.06 -9.16
N GLN A 85 16.32 -11.36 -8.80
CA GLN A 85 16.68 -11.12 -7.40
C GLN A 85 15.67 -10.20 -6.69
N LEU A 86 15.15 -9.19 -7.36
CA LEU A 86 14.25 -8.20 -6.75
C LEU A 86 12.84 -8.76 -6.48
N ARG A 87 12.31 -9.58 -7.39
CA ARG A 87 10.95 -10.16 -7.33
C ARG A 87 10.55 -10.78 -5.97
N PRO A 88 11.33 -11.70 -5.36
CA PRO A 88 10.95 -12.29 -4.07
C PRO A 88 10.92 -11.27 -2.93
N ARG A 89 11.78 -10.24 -2.97
CA ARG A 89 11.80 -9.16 -1.96
C ARG A 89 10.57 -8.29 -2.07
N LEU A 90 10.16 -7.94 -3.30
CA LEU A 90 8.91 -7.21 -3.53
C LEU A 90 7.68 -8.01 -3.10
N LEU A 91 7.71 -9.33 -3.26
CA LEU A 91 6.63 -10.20 -2.77
C LEU A 91 6.54 -10.17 -1.23
N ALA A 92 7.68 -10.32 -0.54
CA ALA A 92 7.71 -10.24 0.92
C ALA A 92 7.23 -8.88 1.45
N LEU A 93 7.66 -7.77 0.82
CA LEU A 93 7.19 -6.44 1.19
C LEU A 93 5.68 -6.28 1.03
N ARG A 94 5.10 -6.78 -0.07
CA ARG A 94 3.65 -6.76 -0.28
C ARG A 94 2.89 -7.50 0.81
N GLN A 95 3.37 -8.69 1.19
CA GLN A 95 2.75 -9.47 2.27
C GLN A 95 2.82 -8.77 3.63
N LEU A 96 3.92 -8.07 3.91
CA LEU A 96 4.06 -7.28 5.13
C LEU A 96 3.08 -6.10 5.16
N VAL A 97 2.93 -5.39 4.03
CA VAL A 97 1.97 -4.29 3.89
C VAL A 97 0.54 -4.80 4.03
N GLU A 98 0.18 -5.87 3.33
CA GLU A 98 -1.17 -6.48 3.43
C GLU A 98 -1.53 -6.83 4.88
N ARG A 99 -0.60 -7.46 5.61
CA ARG A 99 -0.80 -7.77 7.03
C ARG A 99 -0.93 -6.51 7.91
N ALA A 100 -0.17 -5.46 7.60
CA ALA A 100 -0.26 -4.19 8.32
C ALA A 100 -1.61 -3.50 8.08
N ASP A 101 -2.05 -3.45 6.82
CA ASP A 101 -3.35 -2.89 6.41
C ASP A 101 -4.52 -3.63 7.08
N ASP A 102 -4.48 -4.97 7.10
CA ASP A 102 -5.48 -5.80 7.79
C ASP A 102 -5.51 -5.53 9.30
N THR A 103 -4.34 -5.33 9.91
CA THR A 103 -4.21 -5.02 11.34
C THR A 103 -4.75 -3.62 11.65
N GLU A 104 -4.44 -2.63 10.80
CA GLU A 104 -4.98 -1.27 10.91
C GLU A 104 -6.50 -1.28 10.82
N MET A 105 -7.07 -2.01 9.85
CA MET A 105 -8.51 -2.16 9.70
C MET A 105 -9.16 -2.82 10.93
N ALA A 106 -8.54 -3.86 11.48
CA ALA A 106 -9.02 -4.53 12.68
C ALA A 106 -9.02 -3.62 13.91
N LEU A 107 -7.91 -2.91 14.16
CA LEU A 107 -7.79 -1.94 15.25
C LEU A 107 -8.81 -0.81 15.11
N GLY A 108 -8.99 -0.28 13.89
CA GLY A 108 -10.01 0.71 13.59
C GLY A 108 -11.43 0.21 13.88
N SER A 109 -11.73 -1.03 13.52
CA SER A 109 -13.02 -1.67 13.82
C SER A 109 -13.27 -1.81 15.32
N ASP A 110 -12.25 -2.21 16.08
CA ASP A 110 -12.33 -2.35 17.54
C ASP A 110 -12.60 -1.00 18.21
N LEU A 111 -11.84 0.04 17.85
CA LEU A 111 -12.06 1.41 18.30
C LEU A 111 -13.48 1.90 17.97
N MET A 112 -13.94 1.62 16.75
CA MET A 112 -15.28 1.99 16.29
C MET A 112 -16.40 1.27 17.05
N SER A 113 -16.19 0.00 17.43
CA SER A 113 -17.14 -0.74 18.27
C SER A 113 -17.25 -0.09 19.64
N VAL A 114 -16.12 0.16 20.31
CA VAL A 114 -16.10 0.78 21.65
C VAL A 114 -16.71 2.17 21.63
N ALA A 115 -16.34 3.00 20.66
CA ALA A 115 -16.86 4.36 20.53
C ALA A 115 -18.39 4.38 20.36
N ARG A 116 -18.96 3.42 19.62
CA ARG A 116 -20.41 3.27 19.46
C ARG A 116 -21.10 2.87 20.77
N ASP A 117 -20.52 1.91 21.49
CA ASP A 117 -21.06 1.48 22.78
C ASP A 117 -21.04 2.65 23.78
N CYS A 118 -19.95 3.41 23.86
CA CYS A 118 -19.86 4.63 24.67
C CYS A 118 -20.89 5.69 24.26
N TYR A 119 -21.08 5.93 22.95
CA TYR A 119 -22.08 6.87 22.47
C TYR A 119 -23.51 6.43 22.85
N ASN A 120 -23.84 5.15 22.68
CA ASN A 120 -25.14 4.61 23.07
C ASN A 120 -25.40 4.77 24.58
N LEU A 121 -24.38 4.55 25.42
CA LEU A 121 -24.47 4.80 26.86
C LEU A 121 -24.73 6.28 27.16
N LEU A 122 -24.06 7.20 26.47
CA LEU A 122 -24.35 8.64 26.57
C LEU A 122 -25.76 8.99 26.11
N GLU A 123 -26.33 8.27 25.13
CA GLU A 123 -27.72 8.49 24.71
C GLU A 123 -28.73 8.09 25.78
N VAL A 124 -28.46 6.99 26.49
CA VAL A 124 -29.30 6.47 27.58
C VAL A 124 -29.17 7.31 28.85
N ALA A 125 -27.94 7.66 29.23
CA ALA A 125 -27.64 8.40 30.47
C ALA A 125 -27.81 9.93 30.35
N GLY A 126 -27.72 10.49 29.13
CA GLY A 126 -27.58 11.93 28.87
C GLY A 126 -28.84 12.79 29.04
N LYS A 127 -29.66 12.54 30.06
CA LYS A 127 -30.74 13.45 30.47
C LYS A 127 -30.21 14.64 31.29
N ASP A 128 -29.06 14.47 31.94
CA ASP A 128 -28.37 15.52 32.70
C ASP A 128 -27.70 16.56 31.79
N ALA A 129 -27.76 17.83 32.20
CA ALA A 129 -27.24 18.97 31.42
C ALA A 129 -25.74 18.85 31.11
N ALA A 130 -24.95 18.22 31.98
CA ALA A 130 -23.51 18.02 31.82
C ALA A 130 -23.16 17.13 30.62
N LEU A 131 -23.99 16.12 30.29
CA LEU A 131 -23.71 15.16 29.22
C LEU A 131 -24.32 15.55 27.86
N LYS A 132 -25.23 16.55 27.84
CA LYS A 132 -25.87 17.03 26.61
C LYS A 132 -24.87 17.65 25.62
N ALA A 133 -23.88 18.39 26.13
CA ALA A 133 -22.85 19.00 25.29
C ALA A 133 -21.99 17.93 24.59
N ALA A 134 -21.49 16.95 25.35
CA ALA A 134 -20.71 15.83 24.84
C ALA A 134 -21.50 14.98 23.82
N ARG A 135 -22.78 14.69 24.10
CA ARG A 135 -23.66 13.98 23.15
C ARG A 135 -23.84 14.77 21.85
N ARG A 136 -24.05 16.09 21.92
CA ARG A 136 -24.24 16.94 20.74
C ARG A 136 -22.98 16.94 19.86
N GLU A 137 -21.81 17.03 20.46
CA GLU A 137 -20.54 16.98 19.74
C GLU A 137 -20.36 15.65 18.99
N LEU A 138 -20.53 14.51 19.69
CA LEU A 138 -20.42 13.19 19.08
C LEU A 138 -21.50 12.93 18.00
N SER A 139 -22.71 13.50 18.18
CA SER A 139 -23.79 13.38 17.21
C SER A 139 -23.51 14.07 15.87
N ALA A 140 -22.54 15.00 15.83
CA ALA A 140 -22.15 15.70 14.60
C ALA A 140 -21.68 14.74 13.50
N ARG A 141 -21.11 13.58 13.87
CA ARG A 141 -20.75 12.50 12.94
C ARG A 141 -21.95 11.93 12.18
N TYR A 142 -23.12 11.92 12.78
CA TYR A 142 -24.36 11.37 12.20
C TYR A 142 -25.18 12.41 11.45
N ARG A 143 -24.82 13.70 11.54
CA ARG A 143 -25.42 14.75 10.72
C ARG A 143 -24.96 14.55 9.28
N ARG A 144 -25.86 14.04 8.43
CA ARG A 144 -25.65 13.96 6.98
C ARG A 144 -25.15 15.30 6.45
N ARG A 145 -24.06 15.27 5.66
CA ARG A 145 -23.76 16.33 4.71
C ARG A 145 -24.94 16.39 3.75
N SER A 146 -25.72 17.46 3.76
CA SER A 146 -26.67 17.73 2.68
C SER A 146 -25.83 17.82 1.40
N THR A 147 -26.05 16.89 0.47
CA THR A 147 -25.50 16.98 -0.88
C THR A 147 -25.82 18.38 -1.40
N PRO A 148 -24.85 19.16 -1.92
CA PRO A 148 -25.21 20.39 -2.60
C PRO A 148 -26.08 19.99 -3.79
N GLU A 149 -27.32 20.50 -3.76
CA GLU A 149 -28.25 20.45 -4.87
C GLU A 149 -27.52 20.96 -6.11
N LYS A 150 -27.55 20.16 -7.18
CA LYS A 150 -26.94 20.52 -8.46
C LYS A 150 -27.42 21.91 -8.82
N ALA A 151 -26.53 22.90 -8.74
CA ALA A 151 -26.75 24.19 -9.37
C ALA A 151 -27.07 23.91 -10.83
N SER A 152 -28.27 24.31 -11.21
CA SER A 152 -28.79 24.31 -12.56
C SER A 152 -27.71 24.78 -13.52
N ALA A 153 -27.39 23.95 -14.51
CA ALA A 153 -26.84 24.44 -15.75
C ALA A 153 -27.96 25.25 -16.41
N GLU A 154 -27.87 26.57 -16.30
CA GLU A 154 -28.69 27.51 -17.07
C GLU A 154 -27.79 28.34 -17.98
N ALA A 155 -28.15 28.26 -19.27
CA ALA A 155 -27.84 29.12 -20.41
C ALA A 155 -26.40 29.20 -20.93
#